data_AF-A0A1S6WVJ3-F1
#
_entry.id   AF-A0A1S6WVJ3-F1
#
_cell.length_a   1.000
_cell.length_b   1.000
_cell.length_c   1.000
_cell.angle_alpha   90.00
_cell.angle_beta   90.00
_cell.angle_gamma   90.00
#
_symmetry.space_group_name_H-M   'P 1'
#
loop_
_entity.id
_entity.type
_entity.pdbx_description
1 polymer ?
#
loop_
_entity_poly.entity_id
_entity_poly.type
_entity_poly.pdbx_seq_one_letter_code
_entity_poly.pdbx_strand_id
1 'polypeptide(L)'
;MDKKIHTRLKYYRRKAYRKISVILFAFFLCVLIFYFAVQKIADHFFFTKQIPQNVPVKLVIPTFDLYIYCKEIAASVLPDMRGEVYYRCLRSESEAYFTVREMWEEVSDNSKEKCIKVIRPGDGNYFLLRDCLINEQDENSNKMRNRF
;
A
#
# COMPACT_ATOMS: atom_id res chain seq x y z
N MET A 1 67.95 48.11 6.61
CA MET A 1 66.78 48.78 5.98
C MET A 1 65.59 47.80 5.82
N ASP A 2 65.72 46.58 6.32
CA ASP A 2 64.92 45.40 5.95
C ASP A 2 63.62 45.20 6.74
N LYS A 3 63.56 45.67 7.99
CA LYS A 3 62.34 45.53 8.83
C LYS A 3 61.12 46.23 8.26
N LYS A 4 61.29 47.38 7.59
CA LYS A 4 60.21 48.13 6.92
C LYS A 4 59.71 47.48 5.63
N ILE A 5 60.59 46.77 4.91
CA ILE A 5 60.24 46.08 3.66
C ILE A 5 59.43 44.82 3.96
N HIS A 6 59.86 44.04 4.96
CA HIS A 6 59.11 42.85 5.41
C HIS A 6 57.71 43.16 5.95
N THR A 7 57.53 44.27 6.67
CA THR A 7 56.21 44.66 7.19
C THR A 7 55.25 45.06 6.08
N ARG A 8 55.74 45.78 5.04
CA ARG A 8 54.93 46.11 3.86
C ARG A 8 54.54 44.86 3.06
N LEU A 9 55.47 43.93 2.82
CA LEU A 9 55.18 42.65 2.15
C LEU A 9 54.13 41.81 2.90
N LYS A 10 54.21 41.75 4.25
CA LYS A 10 53.23 41.02 5.08
C LYS A 10 51.82 41.65 5.00
N TYR A 11 51.74 42.98 4.88
CA TYR A 11 50.48 43.70 4.68
C TYR A 11 49.87 43.41 3.31
N TYR A 12 50.65 43.50 2.22
CA TYR A 12 50.19 43.17 0.87
C TYR A 12 49.75 41.70 0.76
N ARG A 13 50.50 40.77 1.37
CA ARG A 13 50.16 39.34 1.41
C ARG A 13 48.86 39.08 2.16
N ARG A 14 48.63 39.71 3.31
CA ARG A 14 47.33 39.62 4.05
C ARG A 14 46.16 40.19 3.24
N LYS A 15 46.37 41.30 2.53
CA LYS A 15 45.34 41.92 1.69
C LYS A 15 44.98 41.03 0.50
N ALA A 16 45.99 40.40 -0.14
CA ALA A 16 45.77 39.40 -1.19
C ALA A 16 45.07 38.14 -0.66
N TYR A 17 45.51 37.61 0.49
CA TYR A 17 44.93 36.41 1.10
C TYR A 17 43.46 36.62 1.51
N ARG A 18 43.09 37.81 2.02
CA ARG A 18 41.68 38.14 2.28
C ARG A 18 40.83 38.12 1.00
N LYS A 19 41.32 38.69 -0.10
CA LYS A 19 40.60 38.67 -1.38
C LYS A 19 40.41 37.25 -1.91
N ILE A 20 41.48 36.45 -1.88
CA ILE A 20 41.45 35.04 -2.30
C ILE A 20 40.51 34.22 -1.41
N SER A 21 40.57 34.43 -0.09
CA SER A 21 39.70 33.76 0.88
C SER A 21 38.22 34.08 0.65
N VAL A 22 37.88 35.32 0.30
CA VAL A 22 36.50 35.71 -0.02
C VAL A 22 36.01 35.02 -1.29
N ILE A 23 36.85 34.94 -2.32
CA ILE A 23 36.51 34.26 -3.58
C ILE A 23 36.31 32.75 -3.35
N LEU A 24 37.20 32.10 -2.60
CA LEU A 24 37.09 30.68 -2.27
C LEU A 24 35.84 30.39 -1.42
N PHE A 25 35.52 31.26 -0.46
CA PHE A 25 34.33 31.12 0.37
C PHE A 25 33.04 31.27 -0.45
N ALA A 26 33.00 32.26 -1.36
CA ALA A 26 31.87 32.43 -2.28
C ALA A 26 31.69 31.20 -3.19
N PHE A 27 32.79 30.66 -3.73
CA PHE A 27 32.73 29.45 -4.55
C PHE A 27 32.21 28.24 -3.78
N PHE A 28 32.69 28.05 -2.55
CA PHE A 28 32.24 26.96 -1.68
C PHE A 28 30.75 27.05 -1.36
N LEU A 29 30.24 28.25 -1.09
CA LEU A 29 28.81 28.48 -0.87
C LEU A 29 27.97 28.16 -2.12
N CYS A 30 28.43 28.55 -3.31
CA CYS A 30 27.75 28.21 -4.56
C CYS A 30 27.65 26.69 -4.78
N VAL A 31 28.73 25.94 -4.51
CA VAL A 31 28.74 24.48 -4.62
C VAL A 31 27.78 23.84 -3.63
N LEU A 32 27.75 24.32 -2.38
CA LEU A 32 26.81 23.82 -1.37
C LEU A 32 25.34 24.06 -1.77
N ILE A 33 25.01 25.26 -2.24
CA ILE A 33 23.65 25.59 -2.69
C ILE A 33 23.25 24.69 -3.86
N PHE A 34 24.15 24.47 -4.82
CA PHE A 34 23.90 23.59 -5.95
C PHE A 34 23.67 22.13 -5.51
N TYR A 35 24.47 21.64 -4.56
CA TYR A 35 24.31 20.29 -4.00
C TYR A 35 22.94 20.12 -3.34
N PHE A 36 22.51 21.07 -2.49
CA PHE A 36 21.20 21.02 -1.84
C PHE A 36 20.05 21.11 -2.85
N ALA A 37 20.19 21.91 -3.92
CA ALA A 37 19.20 22.00 -4.98
C ALA A 37 19.03 20.67 -5.73
N VAL A 38 20.14 20.01 -6.09
CA VAL A 38 20.13 18.70 -6.75
C VAL A 38 19.51 17.63 -5.85
N GLN A 39 19.86 17.61 -4.56
CA GLN A 39 19.31 16.67 -3.60
C GLN A 39 17.80 16.86 -3.43
N LYS A 40 17.32 18.11 -3.33
CA LYS A 40 15.88 18.41 -3.27
C LYS A 40 15.11 18.01 -4.53
N ILE A 41 15.70 18.22 -5.71
CA ILE A 41 15.10 17.78 -6.97
C ILE A 41 15.06 16.26 -7.03
N ALA A 42 16.13 15.57 -6.64
CA ALA A 42 16.17 14.12 -6.57
C ALA A 42 15.09 13.60 -5.60
N ASP A 43 15.03 14.12 -4.37
CA ASP A 43 14.04 13.70 -3.37
C ASP A 43 12.61 13.96 -3.86
N HIS A 44 12.34 15.12 -4.48
CA HIS A 44 11.03 15.42 -5.04
C HIS A 44 10.65 14.47 -6.19
N PHE A 45 11.61 14.12 -7.04
CA PHE A 45 11.43 13.18 -8.16
C PHE A 45 11.27 11.73 -7.67
N PHE A 46 11.96 11.36 -6.59
CA PHE A 46 11.81 10.07 -5.92
C PHE A 46 10.47 9.96 -5.18
N PHE A 47 9.96 11.06 -4.60
CA PHE A 47 8.62 11.09 -3.99
C PHE A 47 7.49 11.03 -5.02
N THR A 48 7.69 11.57 -6.22
CA THR A 48 6.72 11.42 -7.33
C THR A 48 6.83 10.06 -8.04
N LYS A 49 7.95 9.36 -7.88
CA LYS A 49 8.07 7.92 -8.07
C LYS A 49 7.52 7.17 -6.85
N GLN A 50 6.30 7.47 -6.43
CA GLN A 50 5.49 6.45 -5.79
C GLN A 50 5.38 5.30 -6.79
N ILE A 51 6.16 4.27 -6.53
CA ILE A 51 6.07 2.95 -7.12
C ILE A 51 4.58 2.62 -7.20
N PRO A 52 3.97 2.43 -8.39
CA PRO A 52 2.73 1.70 -8.41
C PRO A 52 3.12 0.31 -7.94
N GLN A 53 2.95 0.01 -6.65
CA GLN A 53 2.90 -1.37 -6.18
C GLN A 53 1.58 -1.99 -6.64
N ASN A 54 1.34 -1.95 -7.95
CA ASN A 54 0.53 -2.92 -8.65
C ASN A 54 1.49 -4.04 -9.06
N VAL A 55 2.16 -4.66 -8.08
CA VAL A 55 2.35 -6.10 -8.23
C VAL A 55 0.94 -6.62 -8.00
N PRO A 56 0.26 -7.22 -9.00
CA PRO A 56 -0.98 -7.90 -8.72
C PRO A 56 -0.61 -9.04 -7.79
N VAL A 57 -0.70 -8.80 -6.48
CA VAL A 57 -0.81 -9.88 -5.52
C VAL A 57 -2.04 -10.60 -6.00
N LYS A 58 -1.85 -11.76 -6.65
CA LYS A 58 -2.95 -12.57 -7.13
C LYS A 58 -3.87 -12.74 -5.93
N LEU A 59 -5.00 -12.05 -5.90
CA LEU A 59 -5.88 -12.10 -4.74
C LEU A 59 -6.29 -13.56 -4.63
N VAL A 60 -5.86 -14.19 -3.55
CA VAL A 60 -6.21 -15.57 -3.24
C VAL A 60 -7.52 -15.54 -2.48
N ILE A 61 -8.39 -16.51 -2.78
CA ILE A 61 -9.63 -16.70 -2.02
C ILE A 61 -9.23 -16.83 -0.54
N PRO A 62 -9.79 -16.02 0.37
CA PRO A 62 -9.47 -16.10 1.78
C PRO A 62 -9.85 -17.47 2.35
N THR A 63 -9.06 -17.94 3.31
CA THR A 63 -9.32 -19.19 4.03
C THR A 63 -10.13 -18.90 5.29
N PHE A 64 -11.30 -19.51 5.41
CA PHE A 64 -12.14 -19.43 6.61
C PHE A 64 -12.16 -20.77 7.34
N ASP A 65 -12.25 -20.74 8.68
CA ASP A 65 -12.40 -21.96 9.47
C ASP A 65 -13.87 -22.38 9.55
N LEU A 66 -14.27 -23.17 8.55
CA LEU A 66 -15.61 -23.72 8.40
C LEU A 66 -16.03 -24.57 9.60
N TYR A 67 -15.09 -25.30 10.19
CA TYR A 67 -15.36 -26.24 11.26
C TYR A 67 -15.72 -25.51 12.55
N ILE A 68 -14.97 -24.46 12.88
CA ILE A 68 -15.26 -23.59 14.02
C ILE A 68 -16.60 -22.87 13.79
N TYR A 69 -16.78 -22.21 12.65
CA TYR A 69 -17.99 -21.47 12.33
C TYR A 69 -19.25 -22.35 12.40
N CYS A 70 -19.25 -23.51 11.75
CA CYS A 70 -20.41 -24.39 11.78
C CYS A 70 -20.65 -25.03 13.15
N LYS A 71 -19.61 -25.21 13.96
CA LYS A 71 -19.76 -25.67 15.35
C LYS A 71 -20.42 -24.59 16.22
N GLU A 72 -20.09 -23.32 16.00
CA GLU A 72 -20.74 -22.18 16.68
C GLU A 72 -22.21 -22.04 16.29
N ILE A 73 -22.54 -22.18 15.00
CA ILE A 73 -23.94 -22.21 14.54
C ILE A 73 -24.70 -23.38 15.16
N ALA A 74 -24.11 -24.58 15.14
CA ALA A 74 -24.74 -25.74 15.75
C ALA A 74 -24.89 -25.61 17.28
N ALA A 75 -23.99 -24.90 17.96
CA ALA A 75 -24.11 -24.65 19.40
C ALA A 75 -25.33 -23.79 19.77
N SER A 76 -25.84 -23.01 18.81
CA SER A 76 -27.00 -22.12 18.98
C SER A 76 -28.36 -22.82 18.89
N VAL A 77 -28.39 -24.11 18.53
CA VAL A 77 -29.63 -24.91 18.42
C VAL A 77 -29.75 -25.95 19.54
N LEU A 78 -30.95 -26.53 19.66
CA LEU A 78 -31.25 -27.60 20.60
C LEU A 78 -30.28 -28.80 20.41
N PRO A 79 -29.87 -29.48 21.50
CA PRO A 79 -28.88 -30.57 21.47
C PRO A 79 -29.19 -31.69 20.46
N ASP A 80 -30.46 -32.01 20.27
CA ASP A 80 -30.96 -33.05 19.35
C ASP A 80 -30.73 -32.69 17.87
N MET A 81 -30.80 -31.41 17.54
CA MET A 81 -30.64 -30.90 16.17
C MET A 81 -29.20 -30.52 15.81
N ARG A 82 -28.27 -30.50 16.77
CA ARG A 82 -26.90 -30.01 16.56
C ARG A 82 -26.16 -30.72 15.43
N GLY A 83 -26.26 -32.05 15.37
CA GLY A 83 -25.58 -32.85 14.35
C GLY A 83 -26.09 -32.54 12.95
N GLU A 84 -27.40 -32.41 12.79
CA GLU A 84 -28.02 -32.07 11.52
C GLU A 84 -27.66 -30.65 11.07
N VAL A 85 -27.76 -29.66 11.97
CA VAL A 85 -27.45 -28.27 11.67
C VAL A 85 -25.97 -28.10 11.32
N TYR A 86 -25.08 -28.77 12.04
CA TYR A 86 -23.65 -28.77 11.73
C TYR A 86 -23.37 -29.30 10.33
N TYR A 87 -23.93 -30.45 9.96
CA TYR A 87 -23.74 -31.05 8.64
C TYR A 87 -24.32 -30.16 7.52
N ARG A 88 -25.52 -29.62 7.74
CA ARG A 88 -26.16 -28.69 6.79
C ARG A 88 -25.31 -27.43 6.59
N CYS A 89 -24.77 -26.86 7.66
CA CYS A 89 -23.88 -25.70 7.59
C CYS A 89 -22.63 -26.01 6.77
N LEU A 90 -21.93 -27.12 7.06
CA LEU A 90 -20.73 -27.51 6.31
C LEU A 90 -21.02 -27.67 4.82
N ARG A 91 -22.15 -28.29 4.48
CA ARG A 91 -22.57 -28.45 3.08
C ARG A 91 -22.78 -27.09 2.41
N SER A 92 -23.57 -26.21 3.03
CA SER A 92 -23.88 -24.89 2.47
C SER A 92 -22.65 -24.00 2.33
N GLU A 93 -21.73 -24.03 3.30
CA GLU A 93 -20.48 -23.29 3.22
C GLU A 93 -19.53 -23.86 2.14
N SER A 94 -19.51 -25.18 1.97
CA SER A 94 -18.74 -25.82 0.89
C SER A 94 -19.29 -25.44 -0.48
N GLU A 95 -20.62 -25.46 -0.64
CA GLU A 95 -21.30 -24.98 -1.85
C GLU A 95 -20.95 -23.52 -2.13
N ALA A 96 -21.00 -22.65 -1.11
CA ALA A 96 -20.60 -21.25 -1.25
C ALA A 96 -19.14 -21.08 -1.67
N TYR A 97 -18.22 -21.87 -1.13
CA TYR A 97 -16.82 -21.87 -1.55
C TYR A 97 -16.65 -22.24 -3.02
N PHE A 98 -17.36 -23.27 -3.51
CA PHE A 98 -17.29 -23.67 -4.91
C PHE A 98 -17.81 -22.56 -5.83
N THR A 99 -18.93 -21.91 -5.47
CA THR A 99 -19.44 -20.76 -6.22
C THR A 99 -18.45 -19.61 -6.24
N VAL A 100 -17.87 -19.24 -5.09
CA VAL A 100 -16.84 -18.20 -5.02
C VAL A 100 -15.66 -18.54 -5.91
N ARG A 101 -15.21 -19.80 -5.90
CA ARG A 101 -14.09 -20.28 -6.71
C ARG A 101 -14.37 -20.18 -8.20
N GLU A 102 -15.58 -20.53 -8.63
CA GLU A 102 -15.99 -20.46 -10.04
C GLU A 102 -16.00 -19.01 -10.53
N MET A 103 -16.63 -18.09 -9.77
CA MET A 103 -16.72 -16.69 -10.14
C MET A 103 -15.44 -15.89 -9.86
N TRP A 104 -14.47 -16.45 -9.13
CA TRP A 104 -13.29 -15.72 -8.65
C TRP A 104 -12.46 -15.10 -9.77
N GLU A 105 -12.32 -15.78 -10.90
CA GLU A 105 -11.56 -15.27 -12.04
C GLU A 105 -12.37 -14.24 -12.86
N GLU A 106 -13.70 -14.25 -12.75
CA GLU A 106 -14.60 -13.35 -13.48
C GLU A 106 -14.80 -12.01 -12.76
N VAL A 107 -14.75 -12.01 -11.43
CA VAL A 107 -14.93 -10.80 -10.63
C VAL A 107 -13.70 -9.89 -10.72
N SER A 108 -13.93 -8.57 -10.74
CA SER A 108 -12.83 -7.59 -10.74
C SER A 108 -12.02 -7.63 -9.45
N ASP A 109 -10.71 -7.38 -9.53
CA ASP A 109 -9.84 -7.34 -8.35
C ASP A 109 -10.26 -6.28 -7.33
N ASN A 110 -10.83 -5.16 -7.79
CA ASN A 110 -11.38 -4.11 -6.91
C ASN A 110 -12.59 -4.61 -6.12
N SER A 111 -13.49 -5.39 -6.73
CA SER A 111 -14.62 -6.01 -6.04
C SER A 111 -14.15 -7.07 -5.03
N LYS A 112 -13.15 -7.89 -5.41
CA LYS A 112 -12.53 -8.86 -4.48
C LYS A 112 -11.95 -8.16 -3.26
N GLU A 113 -11.17 -7.10 -3.46
CA GLU A 113 -10.56 -6.34 -2.39
C GLU A 113 -11.60 -5.68 -1.47
N LYS A 114 -12.66 -5.11 -2.05
CA LYS A 114 -13.77 -4.53 -1.30
C LYS A 114 -14.47 -5.58 -0.43
N CYS A 115 -14.81 -6.74 -1.00
CA CYS A 115 -15.47 -7.81 -0.26
C CYS A 115 -14.58 -8.44 0.82
N ILE A 116 -13.29 -8.65 0.55
CA ILE A 116 -12.33 -9.12 1.57
C ILE A 116 -12.18 -8.09 2.68
N LYS A 117 -12.23 -6.78 2.40
CA LYS A 117 -12.18 -5.74 3.45
C LYS A 117 -13.44 -5.71 4.32
N VAL A 118 -14.60 -5.97 3.73
CA VAL A 118 -15.87 -6.05 4.47
C VAL A 118 -15.89 -7.28 5.38
N ILE A 119 -15.35 -8.39 4.89
CA ILE A 119 -15.35 -9.68 5.58
C ILE A 119 -14.03 -9.85 6.31
N ARG A 120 -14.01 -9.54 7.61
CA ARG A 120 -12.80 -9.66 8.41
C ARG A 120 -12.21 -11.08 8.30
N PRO A 121 -10.91 -11.23 8.01
CA PRO A 121 -10.24 -12.52 8.08
C PRO A 121 -10.31 -13.03 9.54
N GLY A 122 -11.11 -14.07 9.79
CA GLY A 122 -11.34 -14.64 11.11
C GLY A 122 -12.81 -14.75 11.50
N ASP A 123 -13.61 -13.72 11.20
CA ASP A 123 -15.06 -13.69 11.51
C ASP A 123 -15.94 -13.95 10.27
N GLY A 124 -15.30 -14.02 9.10
CA GLY A 124 -15.96 -14.26 7.83
C GLY A 124 -16.28 -15.72 7.55
N ASN A 125 -17.21 -15.94 6.61
CA ASN A 125 -17.53 -17.25 6.05
C ASN A 125 -17.69 -17.13 4.52
N TYR A 126 -17.73 -18.26 3.81
CA TYR A 126 -17.82 -18.24 2.35
C TYR A 126 -19.19 -17.79 1.87
N PHE A 127 -20.23 -18.01 2.66
CA PHE A 127 -21.58 -17.52 2.35
C PHE A 127 -21.62 -15.99 2.22
N LEU A 128 -21.07 -15.26 3.19
CA LEU A 128 -20.96 -13.80 3.17
C LEU A 128 -20.07 -13.31 2.02
N LEU A 129 -19.00 -14.04 1.73
CA LEU A 129 -18.11 -13.69 0.62
C LEU A 129 -18.80 -13.81 -0.72
N ARG A 130 -19.50 -14.92 -0.94
CA ARG A 130 -20.31 -15.14 -2.14
C ARG A 130 -21.34 -14.01 -2.31
N ASP A 131 -22.09 -13.71 -1.26
CA ASP A 131 -23.16 -12.71 -1.33
C ASP A 131 -22.61 -11.31 -1.62
N CYS A 132 -21.47 -10.95 -1.03
CA CYS A 132 -20.80 -9.68 -1.35
C CYS A 132 -20.36 -9.64 -2.83
N LEU A 133 -19.73 -10.70 -3.33
CA LEU A 133 -19.23 -10.73 -4.70
C LEU A 133 -20.37 -10.66 -5.72
N ILE A 134 -21.50 -11.34 -5.47
CA ILE A 134 -22.70 -11.27 -6.31
C ILE A 134 -23.24 -9.83 -6.32
N ASN A 135 -23.38 -9.20 -5.15
CA ASN A 135 -23.90 -7.83 -5.06
C ASN A 135 -23.02 -6.82 -5.81
N GLU A 136 -21.69 -6.95 -5.74
CA GLU A 136 -20.77 -6.11 -6.49
C GLU A 136 -20.84 -6.34 -8.01
N GLN A 137 -21.09 -7.58 -8.43
CA GLN A 137 -21.25 -7.93 -9.84
C GLN A 137 -22.54 -7.33 -10.41
N ASP A 138 -23.64 -7.39 -9.65
CA ASP A 138 -24.92 -6.79 -9.99
C ASP A 138 -24.87 -5.25 -10.00
N GLU A 139 -24.18 -4.64 -9.04
CA GLU A 139 -24.03 -3.18 -9.01
C GLU A 139 -23.21 -2.67 -10.21
N ASN A 140 -22.16 -3.40 -10.59
CA ASN A 140 -21.36 -3.07 -11.77
C ASN A 140 -22.13 -3.27 -13.08
N SER A 141 -22.92 -4.34 -13.21
CA SER A 141 -23.76 -4.59 -14.39
C SER A 141 -24.85 -3.52 -14.53
N ASN A 142 -25.46 -3.10 -13.41
CA ASN A 142 -26.46 -2.03 -13.37
C ASN A 142 -25.86 -0.66 -13.68
N LYS A 143 -24.63 -0.39 -13.21
CA LYS A 143 -23.90 0.85 -13.48
C LYS A 143 -23.41 0.96 -14.93
N MET A 144 -23.19 -0.16 -15.62
CA MET A 144 -22.99 -0.17 -17.07
C MET A 144 -24.28 0.08 -17.84
N ARG A 145 -25.39 -0.53 -17.42
CA ARG A 145 -26.69 -0.41 -18.08
C ARG A 145 -27.31 1.00 -18.00
N ASN A 146 -27.07 1.74 -16.92
CA ASN A 146 -27.56 3.11 -16.76
C ASN A 146 -26.67 4.19 -17.41
N ARG A 147 -25.71 3.79 -18.26
CA ARG A 147 -24.76 4.71 -18.93
C ARG A 147 -25.04 4.86 -20.43
N PHE A 148 -26.28 4.61 -20.85
CA PHE A 148 -26.79 4.80 -22.20
C PHE A 148 -27.81 5.94 -22.25
#